data_AF-A0A3S4ID65-F1
#
_entry.id   AF-A0A3S4ID65-F1
#
_cell.length_a   1.000
_cell.length_b   1.000
_cell.length_c   1.000
_cell.angle_alpha   90.00
_cell.angle_beta   90.00
_cell.angle_gamma   90.00
#
_symmetry.space_group_name_H-M   'P 1'
#
loop_
_entity.id
_entity.type
_entity.pdbx_description
1 polymer ?
#
loop_
_entity_poly.entity_id
_entity_poly.type
_entity_poly.pdbx_seq_one_letter_code
_entity_poly.pdbx_strand_id
1 'polypeptide(L)'
;MHACPAEALGFDFDGAAFTHIGERVTFEVLLASFGLEHDPALSRLGELVHALDVGGSVVPEGTGFEAVLGGSRSRIADDDLLLADISNVLDSLYAHFQEAARPQGSRAPTL
;
A
#
# COMPACT_ATOMS: atom_id res chain seq x y z
N MET A 1 9.09 6.89 24.69
CA MET A 1 8.96 5.86 23.64
C MET A 1 9.08 4.52 24.33
N HIS A 2 8.03 3.69 24.32
CA HIS A 2 8.10 2.35 24.88
C HIS A 2 8.86 1.46 23.90
N ALA A 3 9.82 0.68 24.40
CA ALA A 3 10.54 -0.28 23.57
C ALA A 3 9.55 -1.36 23.07
N CYS A 4 9.78 -1.84 21.85
CA CYS A 4 9.04 -2.99 21.32
C CYS A 4 9.24 -4.19 22.26
N PRO A 5 8.17 -4.89 22.69
CA PRO A 5 8.29 -6.12 23.46
C PRO A 5 9.18 -7.14 22.75
N ALA A 6 9.94 -7.94 23.50
CA ALA A 6 10.89 -8.89 22.93
C ALA A 6 10.20 -9.99 22.09
N GLU A 7 8.94 -10.29 22.41
CA GLU A 7 8.06 -11.22 21.71
C GLU A 7 7.28 -10.59 20.54
N ALA A 8 7.43 -9.29 20.29
CA ALA A 8 6.74 -8.58 19.22
C ALA A 8 7.68 -8.23 18.07
N LEU A 9 7.13 -8.18 16.86
CA LEU A 9 7.83 -7.68 15.69
C LEU A 9 7.46 -6.21 15.48
N GLY A 10 8.42 -5.32 15.62
CA GLY A 10 8.20 -3.88 15.44
C GLY A 10 7.93 -3.52 13.99
N PHE A 11 7.02 -2.57 13.77
CA PHE A 11 6.63 -2.06 12.46
C PHE A 11 6.44 -0.54 12.52
N ASP A 12 7.03 0.19 11.58
CA ASP A 12 6.78 1.61 11.27
C ASP A 12 7.04 2.60 12.44
N PHE A 13 8.14 2.38 13.16
CA PHE A 13 8.70 3.35 14.11
C PHE A 13 10.23 3.23 14.18
N ASP A 14 10.91 4.25 14.73
CA ASP A 14 12.38 4.26 14.83
C ASP A 14 12.91 3.04 15.60
N GLY A 15 13.77 2.25 14.95
CA GLY A 15 14.35 1.04 15.53
C GLY A 15 13.47 -0.20 15.48
N ALA A 16 12.33 -0.15 14.79
CA ALA A 16 11.54 -1.32 14.43
C ALA A 16 12.31 -2.27 13.49
N ALA A 17 11.92 -3.55 13.48
CA ALA A 17 12.47 -4.54 12.55
C ALA A 17 12.17 -4.17 11.09
N PHE A 18 10.96 -3.63 10.85
CA PHE A 18 10.59 -3.01 9.58
C PHE A 18 10.27 -1.54 9.82
N THR A 19 11.05 -0.67 9.18
CA THR A 19 10.93 0.79 9.23
C THR A 19 11.47 1.34 7.90
N HIS A 20 11.42 2.65 7.70
CA HIS A 20 12.03 3.32 6.56
C HIS A 20 13.53 3.00 6.47
N ILE A 21 13.99 2.64 5.27
CA ILE A 21 15.41 2.36 5.01
C ILE A 21 15.84 3.15 3.77
N GLY A 22 16.66 4.18 4.00
CA GLY A 22 17.05 5.11 2.94
C GLY A 22 15.81 5.83 2.41
N GLU A 23 15.61 5.76 1.09
CA GLU A 23 14.44 6.35 0.42
C GLU A 23 13.21 5.43 0.43
N ARG A 24 13.30 4.19 0.94
CA ARG A 24 12.17 3.26 0.94
C ARG A 24 11.28 3.49 2.15
N VAL A 25 9.97 3.60 1.92
CA VAL A 25 8.97 3.60 3.00
C VAL A 25 8.76 2.19 3.54
N THR A 26 8.18 2.06 4.74
CA THR A 26 8.04 0.76 5.43
C THR A 26 7.36 -0.31 4.56
N PHE A 27 6.37 0.06 3.72
CA PHE A 27 5.73 -0.87 2.78
C PHE A 27 6.69 -1.41 1.70
N GLU A 28 7.53 -0.56 1.11
CA GLU A 28 8.53 -0.99 0.12
C GLU A 28 9.61 -1.87 0.75
N VAL A 29 9.97 -1.59 2.01
CA VAL A 29 10.87 -2.45 2.80
C VAL A 29 10.27 -3.84 3.01
N LEU A 30 8.96 -3.94 3.29
CA LEU A 30 8.28 -5.23 3.37
C LEU A 30 8.34 -5.98 2.03
N LEU A 31 8.04 -5.30 0.91
CA LEU A 31 8.09 -5.95 -0.41
C LEU A 31 9.48 -6.54 -0.69
N ALA A 32 10.55 -5.76 -0.44
CA ALA A 32 11.92 -6.22 -0.62
C ALA A 32 12.27 -7.40 0.33
N SER A 33 11.86 -7.31 1.60
CA SER A 33 12.19 -8.31 2.62
C SER A 33 11.54 -9.66 2.36
N PHE A 34 10.36 -9.67 1.74
CA PHE A 34 9.63 -10.90 1.39
C PHE A 34 9.78 -11.30 -0.08
N GLY A 35 10.61 -10.60 -0.86
CA GLY A 35 10.87 -10.91 -2.27
C GLY A 35 9.67 -10.68 -3.19
N LEU A 36 8.79 -9.74 -2.84
CA LEU A 36 7.53 -9.42 -3.55
C LEU A 36 7.66 -8.29 -4.58
N GLU A 37 8.84 -7.68 -4.72
CA GLU A 37 9.10 -6.58 -5.68
C GLU A 37 8.89 -6.97 -7.16
N HIS A 38 8.79 -8.28 -7.46
CA HIS A 38 8.54 -8.77 -8.82
C HIS A 38 7.05 -8.71 -9.20
N ASP A 39 6.14 -8.47 -8.25
CA ASP A 39 4.73 -8.27 -8.54
C ASP A 39 4.51 -6.80 -9.00
N PRO A 40 4.07 -6.60 -10.26
CA PRO A 40 3.91 -5.26 -10.81
C PRO A 40 2.79 -4.47 -10.12
N ALA A 41 1.73 -5.12 -9.62
CA ALA A 41 0.66 -4.46 -8.92
C ALA A 41 1.06 -4.06 -7.50
N LEU A 42 1.81 -4.91 -6.79
CA LEU A 42 2.40 -4.52 -5.49
C LEU A 42 3.39 -3.37 -5.64
N SER A 43 4.18 -3.36 -6.72
CA SER A 43 5.10 -2.25 -6.99
C SER A 43 4.36 -0.93 -7.19
N ARG A 44 3.23 -0.93 -7.92
CA ARG A 44 2.39 0.26 -8.11
C ARG A 44 1.68 0.70 -6.84
N LEU A 45 1.25 -0.23 -5.99
CA LEU A 45 0.78 0.10 -4.65
C LEU A 45 1.92 0.71 -3.80
N GLY A 46 3.15 0.22 -3.94
CA GLY A 46 4.32 0.79 -3.28
C GLY A 46 4.55 2.25 -3.64
N GLU A 47 4.50 2.59 -4.93
CA GLU A 47 4.59 3.98 -5.40
C GLU A 47 3.48 4.86 -4.83
N LEU A 48 2.24 4.35 -4.77
CA LEU A 48 1.09 5.06 -4.18
C LEU A 48 1.31 5.31 -2.69
N VAL A 49 1.69 4.30 -1.92
CA VAL A 49 1.93 4.42 -0.47
C VAL A 49 3.11 5.36 -0.20
N HIS A 50 4.20 5.25 -0.95
CA HIS A 50 5.35 6.14 -0.85
C HIS A 50 4.93 7.60 -1.07
N ALA A 51 4.16 7.88 -2.12
CA ALA A 51 3.70 9.23 -2.42
C ALA A 51 2.82 9.83 -1.31
N LEU A 52 2.08 9.00 -0.55
CA LEU A 52 1.24 9.46 0.56
C LEU A 52 2.02 9.64 1.86
N ASP A 53 3.03 8.81 2.08
CA ASP A 53 3.79 8.78 3.32
C ASP A 53 4.87 9.87 3.37
N VAL A 54 5.61 10.06 2.27
CA VAL A 54 6.72 11.04 2.19
C VAL A 54 6.56 12.08 1.08
N GLY A 55 5.51 11.99 0.26
CA GLY A 55 5.33 12.87 -0.90
C GLY A 55 6.14 12.44 -2.12
N GLY A 56 6.37 13.37 -3.05
CA GLY A 56 7.24 13.17 -4.20
C GLY A 56 6.49 13.00 -5.53
N SER A 57 6.64 11.84 -6.17
CA SER A 57 6.12 11.59 -7.51
C SER A 57 4.59 11.67 -7.57
N VAL A 58 4.06 12.27 -8.64
CA VAL A 58 2.62 12.34 -8.86
C VAL A 58 2.11 10.97 -9.30
N VAL A 59 1.33 10.33 -8.45
CA VAL A 59 0.58 9.10 -8.75
C VAL A 59 -0.86 9.48 -9.10
N PRO A 60 -1.38 9.13 -10.29
CA PRO A 60 -2.73 9.52 -10.72
C PRO A 60 -3.84 9.16 -9.72
N GLU A 61 -3.70 8.01 -9.06
CA GLU A 61 -4.63 7.48 -8.08
C GLU A 61 -4.50 8.15 -6.70
N GLY A 62 -3.40 8.88 -6.45
CA GLY A 62 -2.99 9.40 -5.14
C GLY A 62 -4.05 10.26 -4.45
N THR A 63 -4.41 11.39 -5.05
CA THR A 63 -5.40 12.33 -4.48
C THR A 63 -6.78 11.69 -4.32
N GLY A 64 -7.16 10.80 -5.25
CA GLY A 64 -8.43 10.08 -5.17
C GLY A 64 -8.46 9.12 -3.98
N PHE A 65 -7.40 8.33 -3.81
CA PHE A 65 -7.27 7.40 -2.70
C PHE A 65 -7.16 8.12 -1.35
N GLU A 66 -6.41 9.22 -1.27
CA GLU A 66 -6.34 10.07 -0.07
C GLU A 66 -7.72 10.60 0.34
N ALA A 67 -8.52 11.06 -0.62
CA ALA A 67 -9.89 11.52 -0.36
C ALA A 67 -10.80 10.40 0.17
N VAL A 68 -10.68 9.18 -0.38
CA VAL A 68 -11.39 8.00 0.11
C VAL A 68 -10.96 7.66 1.54
N LEU A 69 -9.65 7.60 1.81
CA LEU A 69 -9.10 7.35 3.16
C LEU A 69 -9.61 8.37 4.17
N GLY A 70 -9.54 9.66 3.84
CA GLY A 70 -10.05 10.73 4.70
C GLY A 70 -11.55 10.60 4.98
N GLY A 71 -12.33 10.26 3.96
CA GLY A 71 -13.76 10.00 4.07
C GLY A 71 -14.08 8.80 4.96
N SER A 72 -13.42 7.67 4.76
CA SER A 72 -13.63 6.46 5.57
C SER A 72 -13.24 6.69 7.03
N ARG A 73 -12.07 7.31 7.30
CA ARG A 73 -11.65 7.67 8.66
C ARG A 73 -12.63 8.61 9.36
N SER A 74 -13.29 9.52 8.63
CA SER A 74 -14.28 10.43 9.23
C SER A 74 -15.60 9.73 9.61
N ARG A 75 -15.93 8.62 8.97
CA ARG A 75 -17.21 7.91 9.16
C ARG A 75 -17.08 6.65 10.02
N ILE A 76 -15.89 6.07 10.13
CA ILE A 76 -15.64 4.80 10.79
C ILE A 76 -14.63 5.04 11.92
N ALA A 77 -15.11 5.01 13.16
CA ALA A 77 -14.29 5.25 14.35
C ALA A 77 -13.63 3.99 14.91
N ASP A 78 -14.10 2.81 14.48
CA ASP A 78 -13.54 1.52 14.86
C ASP A 78 -12.42 1.15 13.88
N ASP A 79 -11.21 0.93 14.40
CA ASP A 79 -10.02 0.71 13.58
C ASP A 79 -10.09 -0.60 12.80
N ASP A 80 -10.70 -1.66 13.35
CA ASP A 80 -10.83 -2.94 12.66
C ASP A 80 -11.82 -2.83 11.49
N LEU A 81 -12.90 -2.07 11.69
CA LEU A 81 -13.85 -1.77 10.60
C LEU A 81 -13.23 -0.85 9.54
N LEU A 82 -12.42 0.13 9.94
CA LEU A 82 -11.71 1.00 9.00
C LEU A 82 -10.71 0.20 8.17
N LEU A 83 -9.96 -0.70 8.80
CA LEU A 83 -9.03 -1.59 8.14
C LEU A 83 -9.75 -2.49 7.13
N ALA A 84 -10.89 -3.08 7.51
CA ALA A 84 -11.68 -3.91 6.61
C ALA A 84 -12.23 -3.11 5.41
N ASP A 85 -12.71 -1.89 5.63
CA ASP A 85 -13.22 -1.00 4.57
C ASP A 85 -12.12 -0.64 3.56
N ILE A 86 -10.98 -0.15 4.04
CA ILE A 86 -9.86 0.27 3.18
C ILE A 86 -9.17 -0.91 2.51
N SER A 87 -9.13 -2.09 3.15
CA SER A 87 -8.59 -3.30 2.53
C SER A 87 -9.32 -3.65 1.23
N ASN A 88 -10.64 -3.50 1.18
CA ASN A 88 -11.41 -3.74 -0.06
C ASN A 88 -11.04 -2.74 -1.19
N VAL A 89 -10.71 -1.50 -0.83
CA VAL A 89 -10.26 -0.48 -1.79
C VAL A 89 -8.86 -0.83 -2.32
N LEU A 90 -7.95 -1.24 -1.43
CA LEU A 90 -6.60 -1.69 -1.78
C LEU A 90 -6.65 -2.94 -2.67
N ASP A 91 -7.52 -3.91 -2.37
CA ASP A 91 -7.74 -5.10 -3.20
C ASP A 91 -8.24 -4.73 -4.60
N SER A 92 -9.12 -3.74 -4.69
CA SER A 92 -9.62 -3.22 -5.97
C SER A 92 -8.52 -2.53 -6.78
N LEU A 93 -7.64 -1.75 -6.13
CA LEU A 93 -6.48 -1.12 -6.76
C LEU A 93 -5.46 -2.17 -7.20
N TYR A 94 -5.18 -3.17 -6.37
CA TYR A 94 -4.33 -4.30 -6.72
C TYR A 94 -4.83 -5.01 -7.98
N ALA A 95 -6.11 -5.40 -8.01
CA ALA A 95 -6.72 -6.04 -9.17
C ALA A 95 -6.67 -5.15 -10.43
N HIS A 96 -6.90 -3.84 -10.27
CA HIS A 96 -6.78 -2.88 -11.36
C HIS A 96 -5.34 -2.84 -11.94
N PHE A 97 -4.33 -2.74 -11.08
CA PHE A 97 -2.94 -2.71 -11.51
C PHE A 97 -2.48 -4.05 -12.11
N GLN A 98 -2.99 -5.17 -11.60
CA GLN A 98 -2.72 -6.48 -12.21
C GLN A 98 -3.26 -6.57 -13.64
N GLU A 99 -4.48 -6.08 -13.89
CA GLU A 99 -5.04 -6.07 -15.24
C GLU A 99 -4.25 -5.12 -16.16
N ALA A 100 -3.84 -3.95 -15.65
CA ALA A 100 -3.03 -3.00 -16.41
C ALA A 100 -1.65 -3.54 -16.78
N ALA A 101 -1.07 -4.42 -15.94
CA ALA A 101 0.22 -5.05 -16.18
C ALA A 101 0.15 -6.25 -17.15
N ARG A 102 -1.05 -6.76 -17.47
CA ARG A 102 -1.19 -7.89 -18.41
C ARG A 102 -0.81 -7.46 -19.83
N PRO A 103 -0.02 -8.27 -20.56
CA PRO A 103 0.28 -8.03 -21.96
C PRO A 103 -1.02 -7.94 -22.79
N GLN A 104 -1.12 -6.98 -23.71
CA GLN A 104 -2.29 -6.69 -24.56
C GLN A 104 -2.66 -7.80 -25.59
N GLY A 105 -2.39 -9.07 -25.29
CA GLY A 105 -2.71 -10.23 -26.15
C GLY A 105 -3.88 -11.10 -25.67
N SER A 106 -4.51 -10.81 -24.53
CA SER A 106 -5.51 -11.69 -23.90
C SER A 106 -6.93 -11.13 -23.81
N ARG A 107 -7.20 -9.96 -24.39
CA ARG A 107 -8.56 -9.40 -24.40
C ARG A 107 -9.36 -10.06 -25.51
N ALA A 108 -10.02 -11.18 -25.19
CA ALA A 108 -11.02 -11.76 -26.09
C ALA A 108 -12.08 -10.68 -26.40
N PRO A 109 -12.49 -10.51 -27.66
CA PRO A 109 -13.49 -9.50 -28.00
C PRO A 109 -14.78 -9.89 -27.30
N THR A 110 -15.30 -9.00 -26.45
CA THR A 110 -16.67 -9.12 -25.96
C THR A 110 -17.58 -8.75 -27.14
N LEU A 111 -18.27 -9.77 -27.69
CA LEU A 111 -19.37 -9.59 -28.63
C LEU A 111 -20.57 -8.92 -27.94
#